data_AF-A0A7X2V8T3-F1
#
_entry.id   AF-A0A7X2V8T3-F1
#
_cell.length_a   1.000
_cell.length_b   1.000
_cell.length_c   1.000
_cell.angle_alpha   90.00
_cell.angle_beta   90.00
_cell.angle_gamma   90.00
#
_symmetry.space_group_name_H-M   'P 1'
#
loop_
_entity.id
_entity.type
_entity.pdbx_description
1 polymer ?
#
loop_
_entity_poly.entity_id
_entity_poly.type
_entity_poly.pdbx_seq_one_letter_code
_entity_poly.pdbx_strand_id
1 'polypeptide(L)'
;MDELLNAIAALVALVSQEKVQAIAARVRRTDVSTAATALPGVVGTPVAGTVVEQLALAWQKTTVNSDELALMLHSASHVYTKAVTEQSTELVWTGPTTPFVSARRTEQALLQVINSAEHSLFITSFVAYDVSTIVKALNSANDRGVVISMVLEMSQDHGGSISFDTIGKMRTLVPAANLYTWHEKSDAFVDGRVHAKVAVADESICFITSANLTGHAMEKNMEAGVIIEGGSIPITLKSHLEALVSTGVVASL
;
A
#
# COMPACT_ATOMS: atom_id res chain seq x y z
N MET A 1 0.12 -29.88 -15.09
CA MET A 1 1.06 -29.18 -14.20
C MET A 1 0.45 -27.87 -13.71
N ASP A 2 0.00 -26.99 -14.59
CA ASP A 2 -0.59 -25.69 -14.21
C ASP A 2 -1.78 -25.79 -13.25
N GLU A 3 -2.67 -26.77 -13.44
CA GLU A 3 -3.78 -27.03 -12.52
C GLU A 3 -3.29 -27.33 -11.09
N LEU A 4 -2.21 -28.11 -10.96
CA LEU A 4 -1.59 -28.42 -9.67
C LEU A 4 -0.93 -27.18 -9.06
N LEU A 5 -0.20 -26.40 -9.85
CA LEU A 5 0.43 -25.16 -9.40
C LEU A 5 -0.61 -24.13 -8.92
N ASN A 6 -1.73 -23.98 -9.64
CA ASN A 6 -2.83 -23.11 -9.26
C ASN A 6 -3.50 -23.58 -7.96
N ALA A 7 -3.72 -24.88 -7.79
CA ALA A 7 -4.28 -25.43 -6.55
C ALA A 7 -3.31 -25.24 -5.35
N ILE A 8 -2.00 -25.40 -5.57
CA ILE A 8 -0.98 -25.08 -4.56
C ILE A 8 -1.04 -23.60 -4.18
N ALA A 9 -1.05 -22.70 -5.17
CA ALA A 9 -1.13 -21.26 -4.94
C ALA A 9 -2.40 -20.86 -4.17
N ALA A 10 -3.56 -21.40 -4.55
CA ALA A 10 -4.81 -21.17 -3.86
C ALA A 10 -4.79 -21.67 -2.41
N LEU A 11 -4.16 -22.84 -2.16
CA LEU A 11 -4.04 -23.38 -0.81
C LEU A 11 -3.16 -22.51 0.08
N VAL A 12 -1.95 -22.16 -0.38
CA VAL A 12 -1.01 -21.38 0.44
C VAL A 12 -1.50 -19.96 0.70
N ALA A 13 -2.36 -19.41 -0.16
CA ALA A 13 -3.01 -18.12 0.06
C ALA A 13 -4.18 -18.19 1.07
N LEU A 14 -4.71 -19.38 1.33
CA LEU A 14 -5.90 -19.57 2.17
C LEU A 14 -5.59 -20.02 3.61
N VAL A 15 -4.46 -20.71 3.82
CA VAL A 15 -4.11 -21.29 5.14
C VAL A 15 -2.75 -20.81 5.64
N SER A 16 -2.52 -20.87 6.96
CA SER A 16 -1.25 -20.48 7.56
C SER A 16 -0.09 -21.41 7.16
N GLN A 17 1.14 -20.94 7.32
CA GLN A 17 2.35 -21.71 7.01
C GLN A 17 2.39 -23.04 7.78
N GLU A 18 1.99 -23.07 9.05
CA GLU A 18 1.95 -24.27 9.88
C GLU A 18 0.93 -25.28 9.33
N LYS A 19 -0.21 -24.79 8.83
CA LYS A 19 -1.22 -25.65 8.19
C LYS A 19 -0.69 -26.24 6.88
N VAL A 20 0.02 -25.46 6.06
CA VAL A 20 0.66 -26.00 4.86
C VAL A 20 1.68 -27.08 5.23
N GLN A 21 2.49 -26.88 6.27
CA GLN A 21 3.44 -27.89 6.76
C GLN A 21 2.73 -29.18 7.21
N ALA A 22 1.61 -29.07 7.93
CA ALA A 22 0.81 -30.22 8.34
C ALA A 22 0.22 -30.98 7.14
N ILE A 23 -0.27 -30.26 6.12
CA ILE A 23 -0.78 -30.86 4.88
C ILE A 23 0.36 -31.55 4.11
N ALA A 24 1.52 -30.90 3.95
CA ALA A 24 2.68 -31.49 3.29
C ALA A 24 3.16 -32.77 4.01
N ALA A 25 3.17 -32.77 5.35
CA ALA A 25 3.48 -33.96 6.14
C ALA A 25 2.45 -35.09 5.94
N ARG A 26 1.16 -34.75 5.75
CA ARG A 26 0.13 -35.73 5.41
C ARG A 26 0.30 -36.27 3.99
N VAL A 27 0.56 -35.41 3.01
CA VAL A 27 0.80 -35.78 1.60
C VAL A 27 1.87 -36.86 1.48
N ARG A 28 2.99 -36.73 2.20
CA ARG A 28 4.06 -37.75 2.22
C ARG A 28 3.59 -39.16 2.66
N ARG A 29 2.50 -39.23 3.43
CA ARG A 29 1.94 -40.47 3.99
C ARG A 29 0.67 -40.92 3.26
N THR A 30 0.34 -40.30 2.14
CA THR A 30 -0.92 -40.56 1.42
C THR A 30 -0.61 -41.00 0.00
N ASP A 31 -1.22 -42.10 -0.41
CA ASP A 31 -1.16 -42.57 -1.79
C ASP A 31 -1.99 -41.66 -2.69
N VAL A 32 -1.45 -41.31 -3.86
CA VAL A 32 -2.07 -40.43 -4.86
C VAL A 32 -3.51 -40.84 -5.17
N SER A 33 -3.79 -42.14 -5.29
CA SER A 33 -5.12 -42.67 -5.62
C SER A 33 -6.18 -42.38 -4.53
N THR A 34 -5.75 -42.22 -3.28
CA THR A 34 -6.63 -41.98 -2.12
C THR A 34 -6.64 -40.53 -1.63
N ALA A 35 -5.78 -39.68 -2.22
CA ALA A 35 -5.51 -38.33 -1.75
C ALA A 35 -6.77 -37.45 -1.69
N ALA A 36 -7.68 -37.56 -2.66
CA ALA A 36 -8.90 -36.76 -2.72
C ALA A 36 -9.84 -37.00 -1.53
N THR A 37 -9.82 -38.21 -0.94
CA THR A 37 -10.63 -38.54 0.23
C THR A 37 -9.87 -38.32 1.55
N ALA A 38 -8.55 -38.56 1.56
CA ALA A 38 -7.76 -38.57 2.79
C ALA A 38 -7.26 -37.18 3.24
N LEU A 39 -7.02 -36.26 2.30
CA LEU A 39 -6.42 -34.95 2.60
C LEU A 39 -7.39 -33.88 3.14
N PRO A 40 -8.66 -33.78 2.68
CA PRO A 40 -9.57 -32.72 3.14
C PRO A 40 -9.83 -32.70 4.66
N GLY A 41 -9.68 -33.84 5.34
CA GLY A 41 -9.85 -33.92 6.81
C GLY A 41 -8.75 -33.24 7.64
N VAL A 42 -7.69 -32.73 7.00
CA VAL A 42 -6.58 -32.03 7.68
C VAL A 42 -6.91 -30.56 7.95
N VAL A 43 -7.90 -29.99 7.26
CA VAL A 43 -8.26 -28.58 7.35
C VAL A 43 -9.57 -28.38 8.09
N GLY A 44 -9.66 -27.28 8.85
CA GLY A 44 -10.78 -27.01 9.76
C GLY A 44 -11.96 -26.24 9.16
N THR A 45 -11.92 -25.86 7.87
CA THR A 45 -12.99 -25.07 7.23
C THR A 45 -13.46 -25.72 5.92
N PRO A 46 -14.76 -25.61 5.57
CA PRO A 46 -15.29 -26.17 4.32
C PRO A 46 -14.57 -25.64 3.07
N VAL A 47 -14.28 -24.32 3.04
CA VAL A 47 -13.59 -23.67 1.92
C VAL A 47 -12.19 -24.26 1.73
N ALA A 48 -11.43 -24.42 2.81
CA ALA A 48 -10.11 -25.06 2.72
C ALA A 48 -10.22 -26.53 2.29
N GLY A 49 -11.27 -27.23 2.73
CA GLY A 49 -11.55 -28.61 2.32
C GLY A 49 -11.70 -28.73 0.80
N THR A 50 -12.49 -27.85 0.19
CA THR A 50 -12.65 -27.79 -1.27
C THR A 50 -11.33 -27.54 -2.00
N VAL A 51 -10.49 -26.63 -1.50
CA VAL A 51 -9.19 -26.33 -2.13
C VAL A 51 -8.23 -27.52 -2.00
N VAL A 52 -8.23 -28.23 -0.87
CA VAL A 52 -7.41 -29.43 -0.66
C VAL A 52 -7.89 -30.59 -1.55
N GLU A 53 -9.20 -30.73 -1.76
CA GLU A 53 -9.75 -31.70 -2.71
C GLU A 53 -9.31 -31.38 -4.14
N GLN A 54 -9.40 -30.12 -4.56
CA GLN A 54 -8.92 -29.67 -5.87
C GLN A 54 -7.42 -29.93 -6.05
N LEU A 55 -6.61 -29.68 -5.01
CA LEU A 55 -5.19 -30.01 -4.99
C LEU A 55 -4.97 -31.51 -5.24
N ALA A 56 -5.70 -32.37 -4.53
CA ALA A 56 -5.57 -33.81 -4.66
C ALA A 56 -5.99 -34.32 -6.05
N LEU A 57 -7.10 -33.81 -6.60
CA LEU A 57 -7.56 -34.13 -7.94
C LEU A 57 -6.57 -33.66 -9.02
N ALA A 58 -5.98 -32.48 -8.84
CA ALA A 58 -4.94 -31.97 -9.74
C ALA A 58 -3.66 -32.82 -9.65
N TRP A 59 -3.28 -33.23 -8.44
CA TRP A 59 -2.10 -34.08 -8.20
C TRP A 59 -2.22 -35.43 -8.90
N GLN A 60 -3.39 -36.07 -8.84
CA GLN A 60 -3.68 -37.35 -9.51
C GLN A 60 -3.47 -37.32 -11.03
N LYS A 61 -3.55 -36.14 -11.66
CA LYS A 61 -3.36 -35.95 -13.11
C LYS A 61 -1.88 -35.73 -13.49
N THR A 62 -0.95 -35.91 -12.56
CA THR A 62 0.47 -35.63 -12.78
C THR A 62 1.36 -36.82 -12.42
N THR A 63 2.62 -36.78 -12.87
CA THR A 63 3.66 -37.74 -12.48
C THR A 63 4.41 -37.35 -11.20
N VAL A 64 3.97 -36.27 -10.54
CA VAL A 64 4.61 -35.72 -9.34
C VAL A 64 4.42 -36.70 -8.19
N ASN A 65 5.49 -37.09 -7.52
CA ASN A 65 5.42 -37.96 -6.34
C ASN A 65 5.09 -37.16 -5.06
N SER A 66 4.82 -37.86 -3.95
CA SER A 66 4.38 -37.23 -2.70
C SER A 66 5.45 -36.33 -2.07
N ASP A 67 6.73 -36.68 -2.18
CA ASP A 67 7.82 -35.85 -1.69
C ASP A 67 8.00 -34.58 -2.52
N GLU A 68 7.89 -34.68 -3.84
CA GLU A 68 7.89 -33.53 -4.75
C GLU A 68 6.74 -32.58 -4.43
N LEU A 69 5.51 -33.08 -4.30
CA LEU A 69 4.37 -32.23 -3.92
C LEU A 69 4.56 -31.58 -2.55
N ALA A 70 5.07 -32.31 -1.56
CA ALA A 70 5.35 -31.75 -0.25
C ALA A 70 6.40 -30.62 -0.32
N LEU A 71 7.46 -30.79 -1.12
CA LEU A 71 8.46 -29.74 -1.35
C LEU A 71 7.89 -28.54 -2.11
N MET A 72 7.01 -28.76 -3.10
CA MET A 72 6.31 -27.68 -3.81
C MET A 72 5.44 -26.87 -2.85
N LEU A 73 4.69 -27.52 -1.96
CA LEU A 73 3.88 -26.86 -0.92
C LEU A 73 4.73 -26.02 0.03
N HIS A 74 5.83 -26.58 0.54
CA HIS A 74 6.75 -25.83 1.40
C HIS A 74 7.35 -24.61 0.70
N SER A 75 7.80 -24.79 -0.55
CA SER A 75 8.42 -23.72 -1.33
C SER A 75 7.41 -22.62 -1.66
N ALA A 76 6.21 -22.99 -2.12
CA ALA A 76 5.13 -22.06 -2.41
C ALA A 76 4.69 -21.30 -1.14
N SER A 77 4.58 -21.99 0.01
CA SER A 77 4.22 -21.33 1.27
C SER A 77 5.30 -20.35 1.73
N HIS A 78 6.57 -20.72 1.61
CA HIS A 78 7.68 -19.83 1.95
C HIS A 78 7.70 -18.58 1.05
N VAL A 79 7.61 -18.77 -0.27
CA VAL A 79 7.60 -17.67 -1.25
C VAL A 79 6.37 -16.78 -1.08
N TYR A 80 5.19 -17.37 -0.92
CA TYR A 80 3.96 -16.61 -0.68
C TYR A 80 4.06 -15.77 0.59
N THR A 81 4.46 -16.39 1.71
CA THR A 81 4.63 -15.69 2.99
C THR A 81 5.62 -14.55 2.84
N LYS A 82 6.80 -14.82 2.25
CA LYS A 82 7.81 -13.80 1.99
C LYS A 82 7.25 -12.63 1.19
N ALA A 83 6.56 -12.91 0.08
CA ALA A 83 5.99 -11.89 -0.78
C ALA A 83 4.94 -11.01 -0.07
N VAL A 84 4.03 -11.62 0.71
CA VAL A 84 3.00 -10.85 1.44
C VAL A 84 3.54 -10.11 2.67
N THR A 85 4.65 -10.58 3.25
CA THR A 85 5.34 -9.84 4.34
C THR A 85 6.24 -8.74 3.82
N GLU A 86 6.75 -8.87 2.59
CA GLU A 86 7.62 -7.86 1.97
C GLU A 86 6.82 -6.63 1.55
N GLN A 87 5.59 -6.81 1.06
CA GLN A 87 4.72 -5.70 0.70
C GLN A 87 3.27 -6.00 1.03
N SER A 88 2.59 -5.06 1.68
CA SER A 88 1.15 -5.07 1.87
C SER A 88 0.50 -3.92 1.11
N THR A 89 -0.73 -4.13 0.64
CA THR A 89 -1.54 -3.09 -0.01
C THR A 89 -2.95 -3.13 0.57
N GLU A 90 -3.45 -1.98 1.04
CA GLU A 90 -4.77 -1.87 1.65
C GLU A 90 -5.61 -0.78 0.99
N LEU A 91 -6.89 -1.09 0.72
CA LEU A 91 -7.85 -0.14 0.16
C LEU A 91 -8.27 0.90 1.20
N VAL A 92 -8.27 2.16 0.77
CA VAL A 92 -8.75 3.31 1.53
C VAL A 92 -9.93 3.95 0.80
N TRP A 93 -10.97 4.29 1.55
CA TRP A 93 -12.19 4.89 1.03
C TRP A 93 -12.82 5.89 2.00
N THR A 94 -13.05 7.10 1.52
CA THR A 94 -13.99 8.06 2.12
C THR A 94 -15.22 8.18 1.22
N GLY A 95 -16.39 8.39 1.82
CA GLY A 95 -17.68 8.44 1.11
C GLY A 95 -18.68 7.38 1.59
N PRO A 96 -19.75 7.13 0.81
CA PRO A 96 -20.78 6.13 1.12
C PRO A 96 -20.18 4.73 1.25
N THR A 97 -20.65 3.95 2.23
CA THR A 97 -20.16 2.60 2.52
C THR A 97 -21.22 1.55 2.26
N THR A 98 -20.79 0.33 1.94
CA THR A 98 -21.67 -0.85 1.87
C THR A 98 -21.36 -1.80 3.04
N PRO A 99 -22.28 -2.69 3.44
CA PRO A 99 -22.00 -3.66 4.50
C PRO A 99 -21.05 -4.79 4.06
N PHE A 100 -20.67 -4.84 2.79
CA PHE A 100 -19.91 -5.95 2.21
C PHE A 100 -18.40 -5.70 2.14
N VAL A 101 -17.99 -4.44 2.09
CA VAL A 101 -16.58 -4.04 1.93
C VAL A 101 -16.23 -3.07 3.04
N SER A 102 -15.35 -3.52 3.94
CA SER A 102 -14.72 -2.63 4.91
C SER A 102 -13.53 -1.96 4.23
N ALA A 103 -13.45 -0.64 4.32
CA ALA A 103 -12.34 0.15 3.82
C ALA A 103 -11.93 1.17 4.87
N ARG A 104 -10.61 1.38 5.01
CA ARG A 104 -10.05 2.36 5.94
C ARG A 104 -10.40 3.78 5.47
N ARG A 105 -10.65 4.71 6.39
CA ARG A 105 -10.93 6.12 6.05
C ARG A 105 -9.65 6.85 5.62
N THR A 106 -9.77 7.78 4.66
CA THR A 106 -8.65 8.57 4.14
C THR A 106 -7.88 9.33 5.21
N GLU A 107 -8.56 9.98 6.16
CA GLU A 107 -7.88 10.71 7.24
C GLU A 107 -7.03 9.77 8.11
N GLN A 108 -7.58 8.61 8.47
CA GLN A 108 -6.88 7.62 9.30
C GLN A 108 -5.67 7.03 8.58
N ALA A 109 -5.80 6.78 7.28
CA ALA A 109 -4.71 6.32 6.44
C ALA A 109 -3.55 7.33 6.40
N LEU A 110 -3.85 8.60 6.16
CA LEU A 110 -2.83 9.65 6.15
C LEU A 110 -2.18 9.84 7.53
N LEU A 111 -2.97 9.82 8.61
CA LEU A 111 -2.46 9.90 9.97
C LEU A 111 -1.50 8.75 10.29
N GLN A 112 -1.79 7.53 9.81
CA GLN A 112 -0.89 6.39 9.97
C GLN A 112 0.47 6.65 9.30
N VAL A 113 0.48 7.15 8.07
CA VAL A 113 1.74 7.49 7.37
C VAL A 113 2.52 8.55 8.14
N ILE A 114 1.86 9.62 8.59
CA ILE A 114 2.53 10.70 9.34
C ILE A 114 3.10 10.20 10.68
N ASN A 115 2.34 9.36 11.39
CA ASN A 115 2.73 8.87 12.70
C ASN A 115 3.80 7.77 12.64
N SER A 116 3.91 7.04 11.53
CA SER A 116 4.94 6.03 11.31
C SER A 116 6.28 6.60 10.84
N ALA A 117 6.32 7.86 10.37
CA ALA A 117 7.57 8.52 10.00
C ALA A 117 8.50 8.67 11.21
N GLU A 118 9.74 8.20 11.04
CA GLU A 118 10.82 8.29 12.02
C GLU A 118 11.92 9.27 11.59
N HIS A 119 12.18 9.41 10.28
CA HIS A 119 13.26 10.28 9.78
C HIS A 119 12.79 11.32 8.78
N SER A 120 11.88 10.94 7.89
CA SER A 120 11.47 11.73 6.74
C SER A 120 10.02 11.49 6.38
N LEU A 121 9.35 12.55 5.92
CA LEU A 121 8.00 12.50 5.40
C LEU A 121 7.91 13.42 4.19
N PHE A 122 7.56 12.86 3.04
CA PHE A 122 7.35 13.62 1.82
C PHE A 122 5.87 13.60 1.44
N ILE A 123 5.26 14.76 1.25
CA ILE A 123 3.86 14.89 0.84
C ILE A 123 3.76 15.70 -0.45
N THR A 124 2.87 15.29 -1.34
CA THR A 124 2.39 16.15 -2.42
C THR A 124 0.90 16.36 -2.28
N SER A 125 0.44 17.57 -2.56
CA SER A 125 -0.99 17.84 -2.66
C SER A 125 -1.26 19.04 -3.55
N PHE A 126 -2.41 19.02 -4.21
CA PHE A 126 -2.85 20.17 -4.99
C PHE A 126 -3.35 21.26 -4.02
N VAL A 127 -4.22 20.93 -3.08
CA VAL A 127 -4.81 21.91 -2.14
C VAL A 127 -4.74 21.40 -0.71
N ALA A 128 -4.45 22.28 0.25
CA ALA A 128 -4.38 21.97 1.67
C ALA A 128 -5.06 23.03 2.57
N TYR A 129 -6.20 22.70 3.17
CA TYR A 129 -6.89 23.56 4.14
C TYR A 129 -7.88 22.78 5.02
N ASP A 130 -8.18 23.32 6.21
CA ASP A 130 -9.19 22.80 7.14
C ASP A 130 -8.95 21.33 7.56
N VAL A 131 -7.68 21.01 7.80
CA VAL A 131 -7.21 19.68 8.20
C VAL A 131 -6.47 19.73 9.53
N SER A 132 -7.15 20.22 10.58
CA SER A 132 -6.51 20.50 11.88
C SER A 132 -5.87 19.27 12.54
N THR A 133 -6.47 18.09 12.41
CA THR A 133 -5.92 16.82 12.90
C THR A 133 -4.60 16.47 12.20
N ILE A 134 -4.56 16.61 10.88
CA ILE A 134 -3.37 16.37 10.06
C ILE A 134 -2.27 17.37 10.43
N VAL A 135 -2.59 18.65 10.55
CA VAL A 135 -1.63 19.70 10.97
C VAL A 135 -1.02 19.39 12.34
N LYS A 136 -1.82 18.93 13.30
CA LYS A 136 -1.30 18.50 14.60
C LYS A 136 -0.34 17.33 14.47
N ALA A 137 -0.69 16.31 13.68
CA ALA A 137 0.16 15.16 13.46
C ALA A 137 1.49 15.53 12.77
N LEU A 138 1.46 16.44 11.78
CA LEU A 138 2.66 16.95 11.11
C LEU A 138 3.58 17.69 12.10
N ASN A 139 3.03 18.57 12.94
CA ASN A 139 3.84 19.25 13.96
C ASN A 139 4.41 18.25 14.98
N SER A 140 3.62 17.28 15.44
CA SER A 140 4.13 16.21 16.31
C SER A 140 5.22 15.36 15.64
N ALA A 141 5.22 15.21 14.32
CA ALA A 141 6.30 14.53 13.59
C ALA A 141 7.56 15.40 13.53
N ASN A 142 7.43 16.70 13.24
CA ASN A 142 8.55 17.64 13.35
C ASN A 142 9.16 17.65 14.76
N ASP A 143 8.34 17.61 15.82
CA ASP A 143 8.80 17.57 17.21
C ASP A 143 9.60 16.29 17.54
N ARG A 144 9.33 15.18 16.83
CA ARG A 144 10.14 13.95 16.90
C ARG A 144 11.44 14.04 16.10
N GLY A 145 11.66 15.11 15.34
CA GLY A 145 12.82 15.30 14.47
C GLY A 145 12.63 14.78 13.05
N VAL A 146 11.40 14.44 12.64
CA VAL A 146 11.10 14.02 11.26
C VAL A 146 11.25 15.22 10.32
N VAL A 147 12.02 15.05 9.24
CA VAL A 147 12.14 16.06 8.19
C VAL A 147 10.94 15.99 7.27
N ILE A 148 10.08 17.00 7.31
CA ILE A 148 8.89 17.08 6.47
C ILE A 148 9.18 17.91 5.22
N SER A 149 8.90 17.36 4.05
CA SER A 149 8.94 18.06 2.76
C SER A 149 7.59 18.00 2.08
N MET A 150 7.11 19.13 1.56
CA MET A 150 5.81 19.21 0.91
C MET A 150 5.93 19.92 -0.43
N VAL A 151 5.47 19.28 -1.52
CA VAL A 151 5.30 19.94 -2.82
C VAL A 151 3.83 20.30 -2.97
N LEU A 152 3.55 21.58 -3.14
CA LEU A 152 2.19 22.12 -3.20
C LEU A 152 2.00 22.91 -4.49
N GLU A 153 0.77 22.88 -5.02
CA GLU A 153 0.42 23.73 -6.15
C GLU A 153 0.31 25.20 -5.71
N MET A 154 0.77 26.11 -6.57
CA MET A 154 0.75 27.55 -6.33
C MET A 154 -0.66 28.14 -6.50
N SER A 155 -0.90 29.28 -5.84
CA SER A 155 -2.08 30.08 -6.11
C SER A 155 -1.97 30.83 -7.43
N GLN A 156 -3.10 31.30 -7.98
CA GLN A 156 -3.13 32.15 -9.18
C GLN A 156 -2.28 33.40 -9.02
N ASP A 157 -2.25 34.00 -7.83
CA ASP A 157 -1.43 35.18 -7.51
C ASP A 157 0.08 34.91 -7.61
N HIS A 158 0.49 33.64 -7.55
CA HIS A 158 1.87 33.18 -7.68
C HIS A 158 2.09 32.34 -8.95
N GLY A 159 1.24 32.49 -9.97
CA GLY A 159 1.39 31.82 -11.27
C GLY A 159 0.97 30.35 -11.30
N GLY A 160 0.25 29.89 -10.27
CA GLY A 160 -0.41 28.59 -10.25
C GLY A 160 -1.89 28.67 -10.62
N SER A 161 -2.68 27.70 -10.15
CA SER A 161 -4.08 27.53 -10.61
C SER A 161 -5.15 27.69 -9.53
N ILE A 162 -4.74 27.82 -8.27
CA ILE A 162 -5.66 27.79 -7.12
C ILE A 162 -6.02 29.21 -6.69
N SER A 163 -7.28 29.48 -6.38
CA SER A 163 -7.75 30.79 -5.89
C SER A 163 -7.39 31.09 -4.43
N PHE A 164 -6.64 30.22 -3.77
CA PHE A 164 -6.32 30.26 -2.34
C PHE A 164 -4.82 30.00 -2.12
N ASP A 165 -4.20 30.75 -1.21
CA ASP A 165 -2.79 30.58 -0.84
C ASP A 165 -2.59 29.40 0.11
N THR A 166 -2.58 28.20 -0.48
CA THR A 166 -2.29 26.95 0.23
C THR A 166 -0.92 26.97 0.89
N ILE A 167 0.08 27.57 0.25
CA ILE A 167 1.47 27.53 0.69
C ILE A 167 1.66 28.42 1.91
N GLY A 168 1.19 29.67 1.87
CA GLY A 168 1.26 30.57 3.02
C GLY A 168 0.48 30.05 4.23
N LYS A 169 -0.69 29.42 4.00
CA LYS A 169 -1.44 28.75 5.09
C LYS A 169 -0.63 27.61 5.70
N MET A 170 -0.06 26.72 4.89
CA MET A 170 0.75 25.60 5.40
C MET A 170 2.04 26.08 6.08
N ARG A 171 2.68 27.13 5.56
CA ARG A 171 3.86 27.75 6.20
C ARG A 171 3.55 28.27 7.60
N THR A 172 2.35 28.81 7.79
CA THR A 172 1.89 29.28 9.11
C THR A 172 1.56 28.13 10.05
N LEU A 173 0.92 27.07 9.52
CA LEU A 173 0.42 25.95 10.32
C LEU A 173 1.47 24.89 10.66
N VAL A 174 2.47 24.71 9.80
CA VAL A 174 3.54 23.71 9.92
C VAL A 174 4.88 24.37 9.56
N PRO A 175 5.37 25.32 10.39
CA PRO A 175 6.48 26.22 10.03
C PRO A 175 7.83 25.52 9.85
N ALA A 176 8.02 24.33 10.43
CA ALA A 176 9.23 23.53 10.28
C ALA A 176 9.27 22.68 9.01
N ALA A 177 8.16 22.58 8.26
CA ALA A 177 8.14 21.83 7.00
C ALA A 177 8.84 22.61 5.88
N ASN A 178 9.60 21.88 5.06
CA ASN A 178 10.16 22.40 3.82
C ASN A 178 9.07 22.44 2.76
N LEU A 179 8.72 23.64 2.27
CA LEU A 179 7.69 23.81 1.25
C LEU A 179 8.31 24.10 -0.11
N TYR A 180 7.90 23.33 -1.11
CA TYR A 180 8.38 23.39 -2.48
C TYR A 180 7.22 23.62 -3.45
N THR A 181 7.54 24.18 -4.61
CA THR A 181 6.62 24.38 -5.72
C THR A 181 7.23 23.91 -7.02
N TRP A 182 6.36 23.59 -7.98
CA TRP A 182 6.77 23.36 -9.36
C TRP A 182 6.48 24.63 -10.17
N HIS A 183 7.36 25.64 -10.05
CA HIS A 183 7.16 26.95 -10.69
C HIS A 183 7.78 27.01 -12.08
N GLU A 184 9.08 26.71 -12.19
CA GLU A 184 9.84 26.71 -13.43
C GLU A 184 9.58 25.44 -14.23
N LYS A 185 8.74 25.56 -15.26
CA LYS A 185 8.34 24.46 -16.14
C LYS A 185 9.01 24.61 -17.50
N SER A 186 9.50 23.51 -18.04
CA SER A 186 9.91 23.47 -19.45
C SER A 186 8.68 23.51 -20.37
N ASP A 187 8.92 23.80 -21.65
CA ASP A 187 7.84 23.92 -22.66
C ASP A 187 6.94 22.69 -22.76
N ALA A 188 7.47 21.50 -22.48
CA ALA A 188 6.71 20.25 -22.48
C ALA A 188 5.65 20.17 -21.35
N PHE A 189 5.80 20.99 -20.31
CA PHE A 189 4.93 21.02 -19.13
C PHE A 189 4.26 22.37 -18.92
N VAL A 190 4.10 23.15 -19.98
CA VAL A 190 3.22 24.33 -19.97
C VAL A 190 1.85 23.91 -19.44
N ASP A 191 1.33 24.70 -18.52
CA ASP A 191 0.09 24.42 -17.78
C ASP A 191 0.06 23.14 -16.92
N GLY A 192 1.21 22.49 -16.72
CA GLY A 192 1.36 21.42 -15.75
C GLY A 192 1.02 21.88 -14.33
N ARG A 193 0.55 20.93 -13.51
CA ARG A 193 0.08 21.17 -12.12
C ARG A 193 0.59 20.07 -11.19
N VAL A 194 0.80 20.40 -9.92
CA VAL A 194 1.04 19.41 -8.86
C VAL A 194 -0.29 18.76 -8.49
N HIS A 195 -0.70 17.76 -9.27
CA HIS A 195 -1.99 17.09 -9.07
C HIS A 195 -1.88 15.69 -8.46
N ALA A 196 -0.67 15.21 -8.20
CA ALA A 196 -0.47 14.02 -7.38
C ALA A 196 -0.86 14.31 -5.93
N LYS A 197 -1.46 13.33 -5.26
CA LYS A 197 -1.68 13.35 -3.80
C LYS A 197 -1.10 12.09 -3.24
N VAL A 198 0.11 12.22 -2.73
CA VAL A 198 0.83 11.12 -2.12
C VAL A 198 1.45 11.57 -0.81
N ALA A 199 1.61 10.63 0.10
CA ALA A 199 2.45 10.79 1.28
C ALA A 199 3.38 9.58 1.35
N VAL A 200 4.66 9.77 1.60
CA VAL A 200 5.61 8.69 1.84
C VAL A 200 6.42 9.00 3.09
N ALA A 201 6.39 8.08 4.03
CA ALA A 201 7.17 8.15 5.25
C ALA A 201 8.35 7.19 5.11
N ASP A 202 9.54 7.77 5.25
CA ASP A 202 10.80 7.07 5.07
C ASP A 202 10.81 6.28 3.77
N GLU A 203 11.14 5.00 3.83
CA GLU A 203 11.17 4.09 2.69
C GLU A 203 10.27 2.88 2.93
N SER A 204 9.37 2.99 3.92
CA SER A 204 8.64 1.86 4.50
C SER A 204 7.15 1.92 4.24
N ILE A 205 6.54 3.10 4.09
CA ILE A 205 5.10 3.23 3.90
C ILE A 205 4.76 4.44 3.04
N CYS A 206 3.85 4.25 2.10
CA CYS A 206 3.27 5.35 1.34
C CYS A 206 1.76 5.24 1.21
N PHE A 207 1.12 6.38 1.03
CA PHE A 207 -0.30 6.51 0.73
C PHE A 207 -0.46 7.23 -0.61
N ILE A 208 -1.18 6.61 -1.54
CA ILE A 208 -1.51 7.18 -2.85
C ILE A 208 -3.03 7.36 -2.90
N THR A 209 -3.50 8.57 -3.20
CA THR A 209 -4.95 8.86 -3.11
C THR A 209 -5.42 9.88 -4.15
N SER A 210 -6.73 9.91 -4.39
CA SER A 210 -7.41 11.00 -5.09
C SER A 210 -7.61 12.23 -4.19
N ALA A 211 -7.57 12.04 -2.86
CA ALA A 211 -7.92 13.06 -1.88
C ALA A 211 -6.90 14.19 -1.79
N ASN A 212 -7.37 15.43 -1.95
CA ASN A 212 -6.64 16.61 -1.50
C ASN A 212 -6.53 16.66 0.03
N LEU A 213 -5.64 17.49 0.57
CA LEU A 213 -5.54 17.75 2.01
C LEU A 213 -6.63 18.72 2.48
N THR A 214 -7.90 18.37 2.28
CA THR A 214 -9.04 19.19 2.71
C THR A 214 -9.94 18.44 3.68
N GLY A 215 -10.56 19.14 4.63
CA GLY A 215 -11.51 18.52 5.56
C GLY A 215 -12.65 17.76 4.85
N HIS A 216 -13.12 18.28 3.71
CA HIS A 216 -14.12 17.59 2.89
C HIS A 216 -13.59 16.29 2.27
N ALA A 217 -12.37 16.27 1.76
CA ALA A 217 -11.77 15.04 1.23
C ALA A 217 -11.52 13.98 2.32
N MET A 218 -11.19 14.43 3.53
CA MET A 218 -10.99 13.55 4.68
C MET A 218 -12.29 12.88 5.15
N GLU A 219 -13.42 13.61 5.14
CA GLU A 219 -14.65 13.17 5.81
C GLU A 219 -15.83 12.84 4.88
N LYS A 220 -15.98 13.57 3.75
CA LYS A 220 -17.26 13.65 3.02
C LYS A 220 -17.17 13.24 1.56
N ASN A 221 -16.13 13.65 0.85
CA ASN A 221 -16.01 13.36 -0.58
C ASN A 221 -15.82 11.86 -0.81
N MET A 222 -16.23 11.41 -1.99
CA MET A 222 -15.86 10.08 -2.47
C MET A 222 -14.40 10.11 -2.89
N GLU A 223 -13.55 9.52 -2.07
CA GLU A 223 -12.11 9.46 -2.30
C GLU A 223 -11.64 8.02 -2.20
N ALA A 224 -10.75 7.64 -3.12
CA ALA A 224 -10.11 6.34 -3.12
C ALA A 224 -8.62 6.50 -2.87
N GLY A 225 -8.02 5.48 -2.28
CA GLY A 225 -6.58 5.40 -2.17
C GLY A 225 -6.10 4.01 -1.79
N VAL A 226 -4.79 3.88 -1.75
CA VAL A 226 -4.12 2.67 -1.27
C VAL A 226 -2.99 3.06 -0.33
N ILE A 227 -2.94 2.41 0.83
CA ILE A 227 -1.72 2.36 1.64
C ILE A 227 -0.89 1.19 1.13
N ILE A 228 0.40 1.43 0.94
CA ILE A 228 1.38 0.44 0.56
C ILE A 228 2.48 0.47 1.62
N GLU A 229 2.70 -0.66 2.29
CA GLU A 229 3.77 -0.84 3.27
C GLU A 229 4.79 -1.84 2.73
N GLY A 230 6.07 -1.56 2.92
CA GLY A 230 7.18 -2.35 2.40
C GLY A 230 7.29 -2.32 0.87
N GLY A 231 8.07 -3.24 0.34
CA GLY A 231 8.34 -3.36 -1.09
C GLY A 231 9.12 -2.18 -1.67
N SER A 232 9.09 -2.05 -3.00
CA SER A 232 9.88 -1.06 -3.74
C SER A 232 9.15 0.27 -3.95
N ILE A 233 7.83 0.32 -3.78
CA ILE A 233 7.04 1.51 -4.12
C ILE A 233 7.35 2.70 -3.18
N PRO A 234 7.36 2.55 -1.84
CA PRO A 234 7.75 3.66 -0.97
C PRO A 234 9.18 4.16 -1.25
N ILE A 235 10.14 3.24 -1.45
CA ILE A 235 11.54 3.56 -1.78
C ILE A 235 11.62 4.41 -3.06
N THR A 236 11.01 3.92 -4.15
CA THR A 236 11.11 4.57 -5.46
C THR A 236 10.33 5.89 -5.50
N LEU A 237 9.19 5.97 -4.81
CA LEU A 237 8.41 7.19 -4.70
C LEU A 237 9.18 8.28 -3.95
N LYS A 238 9.74 7.96 -2.76
CA LYS A 238 10.56 8.92 -2.01
C LYS A 238 11.76 9.37 -2.85
N SER A 239 12.52 8.41 -3.40
CA SER A 239 13.71 8.71 -4.22
C SER A 239 13.37 9.64 -5.39
N HIS A 240 12.23 9.42 -6.04
CA HIS A 240 11.78 10.28 -7.13
C HIS A 240 11.44 11.71 -6.66
N LEU A 241 10.70 11.86 -5.55
CA LEU A 241 10.33 13.16 -5.01
C LEU A 241 11.56 13.95 -4.52
N GLU A 242 12.51 13.28 -3.87
CA GLU A 242 13.79 13.88 -3.47
C GLU A 242 14.66 14.25 -4.68
N ALA A 243 14.61 13.45 -5.75
CA ALA A 243 15.28 13.78 -7.01
C ALA A 243 14.70 15.06 -7.63
N LEU A 244 13.38 15.26 -7.59
CA LEU A 244 12.77 16.51 -8.09
C LEU A 244 13.30 17.74 -7.34
N VAL A 245 13.52 17.63 -6.03
CA VAL A 245 14.09 18.71 -5.21
C VAL A 245 15.57 18.91 -5.52
N SER A 246 16.37 17.85 -5.44
CA SER A 246 17.83 17.94 -5.60
C SER A 246 18.29 18.33 -7.00
N THR A 247 17.46 18.07 -8.02
CA THR A 247 17.71 18.51 -9.40
C THR A 247 17.12 19.89 -9.71
N GLY A 248 16.45 20.53 -8.75
CA GLY A 248 15.85 21.85 -8.90
C GLY A 248 14.59 21.90 -9.77
N VAL A 249 13.99 20.75 -10.10
CA VAL A 249 12.71 20.69 -10.83
C VAL A 249 11.57 21.26 -9.97
N VAL A 250 11.61 21.00 -8.66
CA VAL A 250 10.79 21.73 -7.68
C VAL A 250 11.72 22.48 -6.73
N ALA A 251 11.34 23.70 -6.36
CA ALA A 251 12.17 24.59 -5.57
C ALA A 251 11.37 25.23 -4.44
N SER A 252 12.08 25.66 -3.38
CA SER A 252 11.46 26.41 -2.29
C SER A 252 11.05 27.80 -2.77
N LEU A 253 9.88 28.27 -2.34
CA LEU A 253 9.50 29.69 -2.40
C LEU A 253 10.17 30.49 -1.29
#